data_AF-A0A495R9J3-F1
#
_entry.id   AF-A0A495R9J3-F1
#
_cell.length_a   1.000
_cell.length_b   1.000
_cell.length_c   1.000
_cell.angle_alpha   90.00
_cell.angle_beta   90.00
_cell.angle_gamma   90.00
#
_symmetry.space_group_name_H-M   'P 1'
#
loop_
_entity.id
_entity.type
_entity.pdbx_description
1 polymer ?
#
loop_
_entity_poly.entity_id
_entity_poly.type
_entity_poly.pdbx_seq_one_letter_code
_entity_poly.pdbx_strand_id
1 'polypeptide(L)'
;MQLDDISRDKLLTTFKRNYDKSPPTAERYQCDVSEWLDYLEKPGHLDFDSNTYSRDAKTFYVAETGTDSLTGNLKRYLQDLLKDGYAPSTVNLRLAAISTFYQVMQEVNQDSDIPVSLPVDELENPAKSLEPIAEWQTYKDRMVEKEKQSSSKEDEYHYLKPNQVKELIKNVPAPKPRNELIIRLLFHTGARRGELATTKLDDYDHEKNTVEMHDKKNNQTIERHYPHRVQKFIDRWRNVHRKALPTADSEYMFPTTHSEQIGPAVINKMVKKAAENADLQAYTTREVDGQRQAEITAHTLRHSYAMDRLDNGMDIRTIQELLGHSKLETTEVYLDMQNDDAIDKAKSAGTTRL
;
A
#
# COMPACT_ATOMS: atom_id res chain seq x y z
N MET A 1 -32.05 1.02 -10.87
CA MET A 1 -32.05 -0.32 -11.49
C MET A 1 -32.00 -1.33 -10.34
N GLN A 2 -32.97 -2.24 -10.22
CA GLN A 2 -32.88 -3.33 -9.23
C GLN A 2 -32.07 -4.46 -9.89
N LEU A 3 -30.85 -4.67 -9.42
CA LEU A 3 -30.08 -5.87 -9.77
C LEU A 3 -30.61 -6.98 -8.86
N ASP A 4 -31.22 -8.03 -9.43
CA ASP A 4 -31.54 -9.23 -8.63
C ASP A 4 -30.23 -9.85 -8.11
N ASP A 5 -30.22 -10.38 -6.89
CA ASP A 5 -29.04 -11.00 -6.24
C ASP A 5 -28.33 -12.05 -7.14
N ILE A 6 -29.09 -12.77 -7.96
CA ILE A 6 -28.59 -13.77 -8.91
C ILE A 6 -27.81 -13.13 -10.08
N SER A 7 -28.15 -11.89 -10.45
CA SER A 7 -27.43 -11.11 -11.48
C SER A 7 -26.10 -10.59 -10.95
N ARG A 8 -26.05 -10.16 -9.68
CA ARG A 8 -24.85 -9.62 -9.03
C ARG A 8 -23.75 -10.65 -8.85
N ASP A 9 -24.06 -11.83 -8.31
CA ASP A 9 -23.05 -12.88 -8.09
C ASP A 9 -22.44 -13.35 -9.43
N LYS A 10 -23.27 -13.43 -10.47
CA LYS A 10 -22.83 -13.75 -11.83
C LYS A 10 -21.86 -12.68 -12.38
N LEU A 11 -22.13 -11.39 -12.15
CA LEU A 11 -21.25 -10.28 -12.53
C LEU A 11 -19.87 -10.39 -11.85
N LEU A 12 -19.87 -10.53 -10.53
CA LEU A 12 -18.64 -10.58 -9.74
C LEU A 12 -17.82 -11.83 -10.05
N THR A 13 -18.47 -12.98 -10.27
CA THR A 13 -17.80 -14.23 -10.66
C THR A 13 -17.23 -14.15 -12.08
N THR A 14 -17.97 -13.55 -13.01
CA THR A 14 -17.50 -13.32 -14.38
C THR A 14 -16.30 -12.38 -14.40
N PHE A 15 -16.34 -11.30 -13.62
CA PHE A 15 -15.19 -10.40 -13.46
C PHE A 15 -13.97 -11.13 -12.91
N LYS A 16 -14.11 -11.86 -11.80
CA LYS A 16 -12.99 -12.57 -11.18
C LYS A 16 -12.36 -13.61 -12.11
N ARG A 17 -13.16 -14.32 -12.91
CA ARG A 17 -12.68 -15.33 -13.87
C ARG A 17 -11.90 -14.71 -15.04
N ASN A 18 -12.30 -13.53 -15.49
CA ASN A 18 -11.72 -12.89 -16.68
C ASN A 18 -10.70 -11.79 -16.34
N TYR A 19 -10.45 -11.53 -15.06
CA TYR A 19 -9.40 -10.62 -14.63
C TYR A 19 -8.03 -11.28 -14.68
N ASP A 20 -7.12 -10.67 -15.44
CA ASP A 20 -5.81 -11.22 -15.82
C ASP A 20 -4.71 -11.04 -14.75
N LYS A 21 -4.98 -10.32 -13.65
CA LYS A 21 -3.99 -10.08 -12.59
C LYS A 21 -4.05 -11.11 -11.46
N SER A 22 -3.09 -10.99 -10.54
CA SER A 22 -2.90 -11.95 -9.45
C SER A 22 -4.16 -12.18 -8.61
N PRO A 23 -4.40 -13.42 -8.11
CA PRO A 23 -5.62 -13.76 -7.36
C PRO A 23 -5.93 -12.83 -6.18
N PRO A 24 -4.96 -12.36 -5.37
CA PRO A 24 -5.24 -11.42 -4.28
C PRO A 24 -5.71 -10.04 -4.78
N THR A 25 -5.23 -9.60 -5.95
CA THR A 25 -5.67 -8.34 -6.56
C THR A 25 -7.08 -8.48 -7.11
N ALA A 26 -7.39 -9.63 -7.73
CA ALA A 26 -8.72 -9.96 -8.24
C ALA A 26 -9.76 -9.95 -7.10
N GLU A 27 -9.44 -10.56 -5.96
CA GLU A 27 -10.31 -10.60 -4.79
C GLU A 27 -10.55 -9.21 -4.20
N ARG A 28 -9.50 -8.40 -4.07
CA ARG A 28 -9.64 -7.03 -3.60
C ARG A 28 -10.55 -6.19 -4.51
N TYR A 29 -10.32 -6.28 -5.82
CA TYR A 29 -11.11 -5.54 -6.80
C TYR A 29 -12.57 -6.03 -6.81
N GLN A 30 -12.80 -7.33 -6.66
CA GLN A 30 -14.14 -7.89 -6.52
C GLN A 30 -14.87 -7.32 -5.30
N CYS A 31 -14.21 -7.19 -4.15
CA CYS A 31 -14.79 -6.54 -2.96
C CYS A 31 -15.12 -5.07 -3.21
N ASP A 32 -14.16 -4.29 -3.73
CA ASP A 32 -14.36 -2.85 -3.98
C ASP A 32 -15.49 -2.60 -5.02
N VAL A 33 -15.63 -3.49 -6.02
CA VAL A 33 -16.73 -3.47 -7.01
C VAL A 33 -18.05 -3.89 -6.38
N SER A 34 -18.05 -4.87 -5.48
CA SER A 34 -19.24 -5.32 -4.77
C SER A 34 -19.88 -4.17 -3.97
N GLU A 35 -19.07 -3.41 -3.23
CA GLU A 35 -19.53 -2.22 -2.49
C GLU A 35 -20.07 -1.13 -3.42
N TRP A 36 -19.48 -0.97 -4.61
CA TRP A 36 -20.00 -0.06 -5.63
C TRP A 36 -21.37 -0.49 -6.16
N LEU A 37 -21.57 -1.80 -6.40
CA LEU A 37 -22.87 -2.32 -6.82
C LEU A 37 -23.93 -2.16 -5.73
N ASP A 38 -23.57 -2.35 -4.45
CA ASP A 38 -24.45 -2.05 -3.30
C ASP A 38 -24.89 -0.58 -3.30
N TYR A 39 -23.93 0.33 -3.54
CA TYR A 39 -24.21 1.76 -3.61
C TYR A 39 -25.18 2.12 -4.75
N LEU A 40 -25.10 1.45 -5.90
CA LEU A 40 -26.01 1.68 -7.03
C LEU A 40 -27.45 1.22 -6.76
N GLU A 41 -27.65 0.21 -5.91
CA GLU A 41 -28.97 -0.25 -5.50
C GLU A 41 -29.63 0.72 -4.50
N LYS A 42 -28.83 1.38 -3.67
CA LYS A 42 -29.28 2.34 -2.63
C LYS A 42 -28.36 3.58 -2.58
N PRO A 43 -28.47 4.51 -3.54
CA PRO A 43 -27.63 5.70 -3.55
C PRO A 43 -27.93 6.57 -2.32
N GLY A 44 -26.95 6.69 -1.40
CA GLY A 44 -27.01 7.56 -0.22
C GLY A 44 -27.20 6.88 1.15
N HIS A 45 -26.86 5.60 1.32
CA HIS A 45 -27.05 4.87 2.58
C HIS A 45 -25.76 4.36 3.25
N LEU A 46 -24.65 5.12 3.17
CA LEU A 46 -23.49 4.87 4.05
C LEU A 46 -23.74 5.55 5.41
N ASP A 47 -24.70 4.99 6.14
CA ASP A 47 -24.86 4.95 7.60
C ASP A 47 -26.35 4.83 7.94
N PHE A 48 -26.69 3.74 8.60
CA PHE A 48 -28.04 3.46 9.09
C PHE A 48 -28.11 3.94 10.54
N ASP A 49 -28.47 5.19 10.77
CA ASP A 49 -29.03 5.63 12.06
C ASP A 49 -30.55 5.41 12.03
N SER A 50 -31.05 4.55 12.91
CA SER A 50 -32.40 3.97 12.86
C SER A 50 -33.53 4.92 13.28
N ASN A 51 -33.28 6.24 13.34
CA ASN A 51 -34.15 7.14 14.10
C ASN A 51 -34.57 8.45 13.43
N THR A 52 -34.48 8.61 12.10
CA THR A 52 -35.00 9.82 11.45
C THR A 52 -35.93 9.54 10.28
N TYR A 53 -37.21 9.77 10.55
CA TYR A 53 -38.41 9.94 9.71
C TYR A 53 -38.38 9.70 8.19
N SER A 54 -39.43 8.98 7.78
CA SER A 54 -39.88 8.71 6.42
C SER A 54 -40.04 9.94 5.52
N ARG A 55 -39.31 9.94 4.41
CA ARG A 55 -39.76 10.43 3.10
C ARG A 55 -38.94 9.69 2.06
N ASP A 56 -39.57 9.22 0.99
CA ASP A 56 -38.91 8.49 -0.09
C ASP A 56 -37.71 9.31 -0.62
N ALA A 57 -36.50 8.89 -0.24
CA ALA A 57 -35.25 9.58 -0.58
C ALA A 57 -35.10 9.76 -2.09
N LYS A 58 -35.69 8.86 -2.88
CA LYS A 58 -35.72 8.92 -4.35
C LYS A 58 -36.38 10.19 -4.89
N THR A 59 -37.45 10.67 -4.24
CA THR A 59 -38.28 11.78 -4.75
C THR A 59 -37.71 13.15 -4.39
N PHE A 60 -36.97 13.25 -3.28
CA PHE A 60 -36.26 14.48 -2.91
C PHE A 60 -34.99 14.67 -3.79
N TYR A 61 -34.34 13.58 -4.18
CA TYR A 61 -33.04 13.63 -4.85
C TYR A 61 -33.06 13.89 -6.37
N VAL A 62 -34.07 13.42 -7.10
CA VAL A 62 -34.18 13.67 -8.56
C VAL A 62 -34.42 15.17 -8.85
N ALA A 63 -35.02 15.89 -7.90
CA ALA A 63 -35.43 17.27 -8.07
C ALA A 63 -34.29 18.30 -7.97
N GLU A 64 -33.16 17.97 -7.32
CA GLU A 64 -32.18 18.98 -6.90
C GLU A 64 -30.91 19.05 -7.78
N THR A 65 -30.54 17.98 -8.49
CA THR A 65 -29.29 17.93 -9.28
C THR A 65 -29.45 17.60 -10.76
N GLY A 66 -30.64 17.17 -11.22
CA GLY A 66 -30.95 17.04 -12.65
C GLY A 66 -30.16 16.01 -13.48
N THR A 67 -29.32 15.16 -12.89
CA THR A 67 -28.54 14.15 -13.64
C THR A 67 -28.56 12.77 -12.99
N ASP A 68 -29.35 11.85 -13.55
CA ASP A 68 -29.46 10.43 -13.18
C ASP A 68 -28.44 9.57 -13.96
N SER A 69 -27.19 10.02 -14.05
CA SER A 69 -26.13 9.36 -14.85
C SER A 69 -25.22 8.46 -13.99
N LEU A 70 -24.77 7.34 -14.55
CA LEU A 70 -23.85 6.40 -13.90
C LEU A 70 -22.53 7.09 -13.47
N THR A 71 -22.03 8.00 -14.30
CA THR A 71 -20.87 8.87 -13.99
C THR A 71 -21.14 9.78 -12.80
N GLY A 72 -22.34 10.38 -12.70
CA GLY A 72 -22.75 11.19 -11.56
C GLY A 72 -22.82 10.39 -10.25
N ASN A 73 -23.36 9.17 -10.31
CA ASN A 73 -23.39 8.26 -9.17
C ASN A 73 -21.98 7.85 -8.72
N LEU A 74 -21.06 7.59 -9.66
CA LEU A 74 -19.67 7.26 -9.33
C LEU A 74 -18.96 8.45 -8.67
N LYS A 75 -19.13 9.66 -9.23
CA LYS A 75 -18.56 10.88 -8.65
C LYS A 75 -19.02 11.05 -7.19
N ARG A 76 -20.30 10.82 -6.91
CA ARG A 76 -20.86 10.94 -5.56
C ARG A 76 -20.37 9.87 -4.61
N TYR A 77 -20.35 8.60 -5.04
CA TYR A 77 -19.81 7.50 -4.24
C TYR A 77 -18.39 7.81 -3.77
N LEU A 78 -17.53 8.29 -4.68
CA LEU A 78 -16.16 8.62 -4.32
C LEU A 78 -16.06 9.84 -3.39
N GLN A 79 -16.96 10.83 -3.53
CA GLN A 79 -17.05 11.96 -2.60
C GLN A 79 -17.51 11.54 -1.21
N ASP A 80 -18.48 10.63 -1.12
CA ASP A 80 -18.99 10.13 0.16
C ASP A 80 -17.90 9.31 0.87
N LEU A 81 -17.12 8.49 0.15
CA LEU A 81 -15.93 7.86 0.71
C LEU A 81 -14.91 8.87 1.28
N LEU A 82 -14.66 9.99 0.61
CA LEU A 82 -13.79 11.02 1.16
C LEU A 82 -14.36 11.65 2.43
N LYS A 83 -15.67 11.91 2.48
CA LYS A 83 -16.35 12.44 3.68
C LYS A 83 -16.30 11.46 4.84
N ASP A 84 -16.37 10.16 4.55
CA ASP A 84 -16.28 9.06 5.53
C ASP A 84 -14.83 8.80 5.98
N GLY A 85 -13.89 9.69 5.61
CA GLY A 85 -12.49 9.66 6.05
C GLY A 85 -11.62 8.66 5.30
N TYR A 86 -12.02 8.17 4.12
CA TYR A 86 -11.14 7.37 3.27
C TYR A 86 -9.99 8.20 2.71
N ALA A 87 -8.77 7.64 2.79
CA ALA A 87 -7.59 8.28 2.23
C ALA A 87 -7.75 8.43 0.70
N PRO A 88 -7.28 9.53 0.10
CA PRO A 88 -7.39 9.74 -1.35
C PRO A 88 -6.80 8.60 -2.18
N SER A 89 -5.72 7.98 -1.71
CA SER A 89 -5.12 6.80 -2.34
C SER A 89 -6.05 5.58 -2.35
N THR A 90 -6.83 5.38 -1.28
CA THR A 90 -7.86 4.33 -1.19
C THR A 90 -9.02 4.62 -2.14
N VAL A 91 -9.47 5.87 -2.23
CA VAL A 91 -10.55 6.27 -3.15
C VAL A 91 -10.10 6.10 -4.61
N ASN A 92 -8.86 6.46 -4.94
CA ASN A 92 -8.27 6.21 -6.26
C ASN A 92 -8.16 4.71 -6.59
N LEU A 93 -7.83 3.87 -5.62
CA LEU A 93 -7.81 2.41 -5.81
C LEU A 93 -9.22 1.88 -6.13
N ARG A 94 -10.25 2.38 -5.43
CA ARG A 94 -11.65 2.02 -5.69
C ARG A 94 -12.12 2.47 -7.07
N LEU A 95 -11.78 3.70 -7.48
CA LEU A 95 -12.03 4.17 -8.84
C LEU A 95 -11.36 3.26 -9.89
N ALA A 96 -10.10 2.88 -9.67
CA ALA A 96 -9.38 1.98 -10.57
C ALA A 96 -10.05 0.61 -10.66
N ALA A 97 -10.47 0.03 -9.52
CA ALA A 97 -11.19 -1.23 -9.48
C ALA A 97 -12.51 -1.19 -10.26
N ILE A 98 -13.31 -0.13 -10.06
CA ILE A 98 -14.57 0.08 -10.78
C ILE A 98 -14.31 0.25 -12.27
N SER A 99 -13.36 1.10 -12.67
CA SER A 99 -13.01 1.28 -14.09
C SER A 99 -12.59 -0.04 -14.75
N THR A 100 -11.75 -0.83 -14.08
CA THR A 100 -11.31 -2.14 -14.56
C THR A 100 -12.47 -3.13 -14.68
N PHE A 101 -13.41 -3.13 -13.74
CA PHE A 101 -14.61 -3.96 -13.83
C PHE A 101 -15.41 -3.68 -15.11
N TYR A 102 -15.73 -2.43 -15.39
CA TYR A 102 -16.48 -2.08 -16.60
C TYR A 102 -15.69 -2.43 -17.88
N GLN A 103 -14.36 -2.28 -17.89
CA GLN A 103 -13.52 -2.70 -19.02
C GLN A 103 -13.61 -4.20 -19.27
N VAL A 104 -13.42 -5.04 -18.24
CA VAL A 104 -13.51 -6.50 -18.36
C VAL A 104 -14.90 -6.94 -18.81
N MET A 105 -15.96 -6.33 -18.27
CA MET A 105 -17.33 -6.66 -18.67
C MET A 105 -17.63 -6.28 -20.13
N GLN A 106 -17.08 -5.17 -20.61
CA GLN A 106 -17.17 -4.77 -22.02
C GLN A 106 -16.46 -5.77 -22.93
N GLU A 107 -15.26 -6.23 -22.56
CA GLU A 107 -14.49 -7.23 -23.31
C GLU A 107 -15.23 -8.57 -23.37
N VAL A 108 -15.75 -9.05 -22.23
CA VAL A 108 -16.52 -10.30 -22.16
C VAL A 108 -17.80 -10.23 -23.00
N ASN A 109 -18.47 -9.08 -23.06
CA ASN A 109 -19.69 -8.93 -23.86
C ASN A 109 -19.42 -8.85 -25.38
N GLN A 110 -18.20 -8.50 -25.79
CA GLN A 110 -17.80 -8.55 -27.20
C GLN A 110 -17.46 -9.99 -27.65
N ASP A 111 -17.21 -10.89 -26.70
CA ASP A 111 -16.97 -12.30 -26.98
C ASP A 111 -18.29 -13.07 -27.13
N SER A 112 -18.50 -13.65 -28.32
CA SER A 112 -19.80 -14.20 -28.75
C SER A 112 -20.22 -15.47 -28.00
N ASP A 113 -19.30 -16.10 -27.26
CA ASP A 113 -19.51 -17.38 -26.57
C ASP A 113 -20.07 -17.24 -25.13
N ILE A 114 -20.20 -16.02 -24.60
CA ILE A 114 -20.81 -15.77 -23.28
C ILE A 114 -21.83 -14.63 -23.39
N PRO A 115 -23.11 -14.92 -23.71
CA PRO A 115 -24.16 -13.91 -23.69
C PRO A 115 -24.48 -13.58 -22.23
N VAL A 116 -23.75 -12.61 -21.67
CA VAL A 116 -24.17 -11.97 -20.43
C VAL A 116 -25.30 -11.01 -20.83
N SER A 117 -26.55 -11.46 -20.67
CA SER A 117 -27.76 -10.65 -20.86
C SER A 117 -27.84 -9.54 -19.79
N LEU A 118 -26.89 -8.61 -19.86
CA LEU A 118 -26.92 -7.34 -19.19
C LEU A 118 -27.44 -6.31 -20.21
N PRO A 119 -28.06 -5.21 -19.76
CA PRO A 119 -28.34 -4.09 -20.64
C PRO A 119 -27.00 -3.43 -21.06
N VAL A 120 -26.33 -3.99 -22.07
CA VAL A 120 -24.93 -3.63 -22.43
C VAL A 120 -24.82 -2.37 -23.28
N ASP A 121 -25.93 -1.89 -23.82
CA ASP A 121 -25.98 -0.56 -24.44
C ASP A 121 -25.81 0.58 -23.39
N GLU A 122 -25.96 0.28 -22.09
CA GLU A 122 -25.82 1.23 -20.96
C GLU A 122 -24.48 1.10 -20.19
N LEU A 123 -23.60 0.19 -20.60
CA LEU A 123 -22.36 -0.18 -19.88
C LEU A 123 -21.16 0.73 -20.22
N GLU A 124 -21.39 2.01 -20.51
CA GLU A 124 -20.28 2.98 -20.59
C GLU A 124 -19.50 2.97 -19.27
N ASN A 125 -18.18 2.82 -19.34
CA ASN A 125 -17.35 2.88 -18.15
C ASN A 125 -17.48 4.28 -17.53
N PRO A 126 -18.12 4.42 -16.36
CA PRO A 126 -18.42 5.73 -15.76
C PRO A 126 -17.16 6.49 -15.34
N ALA A 127 -16.02 5.80 -15.23
CA ALA A 127 -14.73 6.43 -14.96
C ALA A 127 -14.12 7.11 -16.19
N LYS A 128 -14.52 6.73 -17.43
CA LYS A 128 -13.96 7.33 -18.67
C LYS A 128 -14.41 8.78 -18.87
N SER A 129 -15.67 9.07 -18.53
CA SER A 129 -16.29 10.39 -18.70
C SER A 129 -16.26 11.23 -17.41
N LEU A 130 -15.63 10.69 -16.36
CA LEU A 130 -15.44 11.40 -15.12
C LEU A 130 -14.31 12.40 -15.36
N GLU A 131 -14.62 13.70 -15.29
CA GLU A 131 -13.59 14.73 -15.38
C GLU A 131 -12.45 14.40 -14.40
N PRO A 132 -11.18 14.63 -14.79
CA PRO A 132 -10.06 14.34 -13.93
C PRO A 132 -10.33 14.93 -12.55
N ILE A 133 -10.29 14.04 -11.57
CA ILE A 133 -10.30 14.29 -10.14
C ILE A 133 -9.11 15.20 -9.70
N ALA A 134 -8.42 15.86 -10.63
CA ALA A 134 -7.37 16.83 -10.39
C ALA A 134 -7.85 18.03 -9.54
N GLU A 135 -9.15 18.35 -9.53
CA GLU A 135 -9.70 19.36 -8.59
C GLU A 135 -10.00 18.83 -7.18
N TRP A 136 -9.63 17.59 -6.83
CA TRP A 136 -9.72 17.09 -5.45
C TRP A 136 -8.55 17.55 -4.59
N GLN A 137 -7.51 18.17 -5.16
CA GLN A 137 -6.59 19.01 -4.38
C GLN A 137 -7.37 20.06 -3.59
N THR A 138 -8.36 20.72 -4.19
CA THR A 138 -9.25 21.67 -3.50
C THR A 138 -10.14 21.03 -2.40
N TYR A 139 -10.36 19.72 -2.43
CA TYR A 139 -11.09 18.98 -1.38
C TYR A 139 -10.13 18.52 -0.27
N LYS A 140 -8.92 18.09 -0.67
CA LYS A 140 -7.78 17.82 0.20
C LYS A 140 -7.41 19.09 0.99
N ASP A 141 -7.28 20.24 0.32
CA ASP A 141 -6.90 21.53 0.90
C ASP A 141 -7.93 22.04 1.92
N ARG A 142 -9.23 21.92 1.63
CA ARG A 142 -10.31 22.35 2.55
C ARG A 142 -10.47 21.45 3.77
N MET A 143 -10.15 20.15 3.66
CA MET A 143 -10.11 19.22 4.80
C MET A 143 -8.82 19.42 5.61
N VAL A 144 -7.69 19.56 4.92
CA VAL A 144 -6.37 19.84 5.48
C VAL A 144 -6.35 21.18 6.22
N GLU A 145 -7.09 22.21 5.81
CA GLU A 145 -7.21 23.46 6.57
C GLU A 145 -7.95 23.30 7.91
N LYS A 146 -8.91 22.37 8.00
CA LYS A 146 -9.60 22.04 9.26
C LYS A 146 -8.76 21.15 10.18
N GLU A 147 -7.95 20.25 9.62
CA GLU A 147 -7.04 19.39 10.40
C GLU A 147 -5.71 20.07 10.77
N LYS A 148 -5.20 21.03 9.96
CA LYS A 148 -3.99 21.83 10.26
C LYS A 148 -4.12 22.71 11.50
N GLN A 149 -5.34 22.97 11.97
CA GLN A 149 -5.53 23.63 13.27
C GLN A 149 -5.32 22.67 14.45
N SER A 150 -5.15 21.36 14.20
CA SER A 150 -5.07 20.31 15.23
C SER A 150 -3.83 19.41 15.18
N SER A 151 -3.08 19.28 14.07
CA SER A 151 -1.84 18.51 14.08
C SER A 151 -0.70 19.17 13.30
N SER A 152 0.50 19.12 13.87
CA SER A 152 1.75 19.57 13.26
C SER A 152 2.11 18.71 12.06
N LYS A 153 2.61 19.34 10.99
CA LYS A 153 3.05 18.74 9.71
C LYS A 153 4.02 17.54 9.77
N GLU A 154 4.48 17.12 10.95
CA GLU A 154 5.38 15.96 11.13
C GLU A 154 4.68 14.61 10.94
N ASP A 155 3.34 14.58 10.90
CA ASP A 155 2.52 13.36 10.91
C ASP A 155 2.30 12.69 9.53
N GLU A 156 2.78 13.25 8.41
CA GLU A 156 2.44 12.71 7.08
C GLU A 156 3.30 11.49 6.67
N TYR A 157 4.48 11.30 7.28
CA TYR A 157 5.39 10.19 6.92
C TYR A 157 6.10 9.58 8.13
N HIS A 158 5.61 8.43 8.61
CA HIS A 158 6.25 7.70 9.70
C HIS A 158 7.49 6.95 9.19
N TYR A 159 8.69 7.40 9.59
CA TYR A 159 9.96 6.69 9.38
C TYR A 159 10.77 6.62 10.67
N LEU A 160 11.64 5.61 10.75
CA LEU A 160 12.44 5.32 11.94
C LEU A 160 13.84 5.90 11.81
N LYS A 161 14.26 6.66 12.82
CA LYS A 161 15.65 7.11 12.94
C LYS A 161 16.59 5.93 13.31
N PRO A 162 17.89 6.02 13.03
CA PRO A 162 18.82 4.90 13.25
C PRO A 162 18.89 4.37 14.69
N ASN A 163 18.61 5.22 15.69
CA ASN A 163 18.48 4.82 17.09
C ASN A 163 17.23 3.96 17.33
N GLN A 164 16.07 4.34 16.78
CA GLN A 164 14.84 3.55 16.87
C GLN A 164 15.02 2.18 16.18
N VAL A 165 15.67 2.13 15.02
CA VAL A 165 15.99 0.85 14.35
C VAL A 165 16.87 -0.05 15.23
N LYS A 166 17.84 0.52 15.97
CA LYS A 166 18.63 -0.26 16.94
C LYS A 166 17.76 -0.83 18.06
N GLU A 167 16.78 -0.07 18.55
CA GLU A 167 15.84 -0.56 19.56
C GLU A 167 14.92 -1.67 19.02
N LEU A 168 14.45 -1.58 17.77
CA LEU A 168 13.75 -2.69 17.13
C LEU A 168 14.61 -3.96 17.10
N ILE A 169 15.88 -3.85 16.70
CA ILE A 169 16.80 -5.00 16.61
C ILE A 169 16.99 -5.65 17.97
N LYS A 170 17.13 -4.89 19.06
CA LYS A 170 17.30 -5.44 20.42
C LYS A 170 16.06 -6.20 20.92
N ASN A 171 14.88 -5.77 20.47
CA ASN A 171 13.58 -6.23 20.97
C ASN A 171 12.86 -7.20 20.01
N VAL A 172 13.56 -7.77 19.04
CA VAL A 172 12.96 -8.77 18.15
C VAL A 172 12.46 -10.00 18.92
N PRO A 173 11.30 -10.57 18.52
CA PRO A 173 10.86 -11.83 19.08
C PRO A 173 11.81 -12.97 18.67
N ALA A 174 11.69 -14.13 19.33
CA ALA A 174 12.42 -15.33 18.92
C ALA A 174 11.99 -15.80 17.50
N PRO A 175 12.87 -16.45 16.73
CA PRO A 175 14.31 -16.64 16.97
C PRO A 175 15.11 -15.35 16.72
N LYS A 176 15.85 -14.88 17.73
CA LYS A 176 16.55 -13.59 17.68
C LYS A 176 17.58 -13.47 16.55
N PRO A 177 18.50 -14.44 16.30
CA PRO A 177 19.53 -14.28 15.27
C PRO A 177 18.96 -14.06 13.86
N ARG A 178 17.87 -14.76 13.54
CA ARG A 178 17.16 -14.60 12.26
C ARG A 178 16.50 -13.23 12.17
N ASN A 179 15.72 -12.89 13.19
CA ASN A 179 14.86 -11.72 13.17
C ASN A 179 15.69 -10.41 13.24
N GLU A 180 16.80 -10.40 13.99
CA GLU A 180 17.79 -9.32 13.96
C GLU A 180 18.36 -9.12 12.56
N LEU A 181 18.74 -10.20 11.87
CA LEU A 181 19.29 -10.14 10.53
C LEU A 181 18.27 -9.61 9.51
N ILE A 182 17.00 -10.04 9.61
CA ILE A 182 15.92 -9.55 8.74
C ILE A 182 15.76 -8.03 8.86
N ILE A 183 15.68 -7.48 10.09
CA ILE A 183 15.55 -6.03 10.27
C ILE A 183 16.77 -5.29 9.72
N ARG A 184 17.97 -5.81 9.96
CA ARG A 184 19.22 -5.22 9.43
C ARG A 184 19.22 -5.16 7.91
N LEU A 185 18.81 -6.24 7.24
CA LEU A 185 18.76 -6.29 5.78
C LEU A 185 17.67 -5.35 5.25
N LEU A 186 16.45 -5.40 5.77
CA LEU A 186 15.37 -4.48 5.35
C LEU A 186 15.79 -3.02 5.43
N PHE A 187 16.41 -2.61 6.55
CA PHE A 187 16.86 -1.24 6.76
C PHE A 187 18.09 -0.87 5.92
N HIS A 188 19.00 -1.79 5.62
CA HIS A 188 20.23 -1.44 4.90
C HIS A 188 20.15 -1.58 3.38
N THR A 189 19.25 -2.42 2.88
CA THR A 189 19.09 -2.67 1.45
C THR A 189 17.86 -1.97 0.87
N GLY A 190 16.94 -1.50 1.72
CA GLY A 190 15.65 -0.95 1.27
C GLY A 190 14.74 -1.98 0.61
N ALA A 191 15.00 -3.27 0.78
CA ALA A 191 14.25 -4.34 0.13
C ALA A 191 12.77 -4.34 0.53
N ARG A 192 11.89 -4.75 -0.38
CA ARG A 192 10.52 -5.13 0.00
C ARG A 192 10.58 -6.45 0.78
N ARG A 193 9.68 -6.63 1.74
CA ARG A 193 9.56 -7.90 2.49
C ARG A 193 9.40 -9.13 1.60
N GLY A 194 8.75 -8.97 0.45
CA GLY A 194 8.58 -10.05 -0.54
C GLY A 194 9.89 -10.43 -1.22
N GLU A 195 10.68 -9.43 -1.63
CA GLU A 195 12.01 -9.62 -2.23
C GLU A 195 12.95 -10.32 -1.25
N LEU A 196 13.01 -9.83 0.00
CA LEU A 196 13.85 -10.43 1.04
C LEU A 196 13.43 -11.87 1.38
N ALA A 197 12.12 -12.16 1.38
CA ALA A 197 11.62 -13.50 1.62
C ALA A 197 12.06 -14.50 0.54
N THR A 198 12.35 -14.03 -0.67
CA THR A 198 12.72 -14.87 -1.83
C THR A 198 14.22 -14.96 -2.09
N THR A 199 15.07 -14.23 -1.35
CA THR A 199 16.53 -14.32 -1.56
C THR A 199 17.05 -15.70 -1.20
N LYS A 200 17.92 -16.24 -2.05
CA LYS A 200 18.63 -17.50 -1.91
C LYS A 200 20.01 -17.29 -1.29
N LEU A 201 20.66 -18.37 -0.89
CA LEU A 201 22.04 -18.33 -0.38
C LEU A 201 23.03 -17.82 -1.42
N ASP A 202 22.85 -18.25 -2.67
CA ASP A 202 23.78 -17.95 -3.77
C ASP A 202 23.60 -16.52 -4.33
N ASP A 203 22.52 -15.83 -3.95
CA ASP A 203 22.28 -14.43 -4.32
C ASP A 203 23.20 -13.46 -3.55
N TYR A 204 23.93 -13.93 -2.53
CA TYR A 204 24.79 -13.10 -1.68
C TYR A 204 26.25 -13.18 -2.11
N ASP A 205 26.81 -12.05 -2.54
CA ASP A 205 28.24 -11.88 -2.79
C ASP A 205 28.89 -11.28 -1.52
N HIS A 206 29.62 -12.13 -0.78
CA HIS A 206 30.26 -11.74 0.47
C HIS A 206 31.51 -10.89 0.26
N GLU A 207 32.14 -10.94 -0.90
CA GLU A 207 33.31 -10.10 -1.20
C GLU A 207 32.87 -8.65 -1.43
N LYS A 208 31.75 -8.47 -2.14
CA LYS A 208 31.19 -7.14 -2.45
C LYS A 208 30.23 -6.62 -1.38
N ASN A 209 29.82 -7.47 -0.42
CA ASN A 209 28.73 -7.19 0.52
C ASN A 209 27.44 -6.79 -0.22
N THR A 210 27.12 -7.53 -1.29
CA THR A 210 25.91 -7.34 -2.09
C THR A 210 24.99 -8.54 -1.99
N VAL A 211 23.72 -8.29 -2.30
CA VAL A 211 22.70 -9.31 -2.47
C VAL A 211 21.84 -8.95 -3.67
N GLU A 212 21.67 -9.90 -4.58
CA GLU A 212 20.73 -9.78 -5.68
C GLU A 212 19.31 -10.08 -5.20
N MET A 213 18.36 -9.20 -5.50
CA MET A 213 16.98 -9.36 -5.09
C MET A 213 16.04 -9.26 -6.28
N HIS A 214 15.22 -10.30 -6.48
CA HIS A 214 14.23 -10.34 -7.54
C HIS A 214 12.94 -9.63 -7.14
N ASP A 215 12.63 -8.54 -7.84
CA ASP A 215 11.36 -7.83 -7.75
C ASP A 215 10.35 -8.49 -8.69
N LYS A 216 9.55 -9.39 -8.14
CA LYS A 216 8.46 -10.06 -8.86
C LYS A 216 7.44 -9.10 -9.49
N LYS A 217 7.25 -7.90 -8.92
CA LYS A 217 6.26 -6.94 -9.43
C LYS A 217 6.67 -6.37 -10.78
N ASN A 218 7.96 -6.11 -10.94
CA ASN A 218 8.53 -5.51 -12.15
C ASN A 218 9.34 -6.50 -12.98
N ASN A 219 9.43 -7.75 -12.54
CA ASN A 219 10.24 -8.82 -13.13
C ASN A 219 11.70 -8.40 -13.40
N GLN A 220 12.34 -7.79 -12.40
CA GLN A 220 13.71 -7.29 -12.48
C GLN A 220 14.54 -7.78 -11.29
N THR A 221 15.84 -7.97 -11.48
CA THR A 221 16.79 -8.26 -10.40
C THR A 221 17.59 -7.00 -10.10
N ILE A 222 17.68 -6.65 -8.82
CA ILE A 222 18.39 -5.46 -8.35
C ILE A 222 19.47 -5.91 -7.39
N GLU A 223 20.72 -5.55 -7.67
CA GLU A 223 21.82 -5.70 -6.72
C GLU A 223 21.69 -4.64 -5.62
N ARG A 224 21.72 -5.07 -4.36
CA ARG A 224 21.61 -4.19 -3.19
C ARG A 224 22.83 -4.37 -2.29
N HIS A 225 23.41 -3.26 -1.86
CA HIS A 225 24.53 -3.27 -0.92
C HIS A 225 24.06 -3.30 0.53
N TYR A 226 24.80 -4.00 1.38
CA TYR A 226 24.69 -3.90 2.84
C TYR A 226 26.05 -3.53 3.46
N PRO A 227 26.08 -2.81 4.60
CA PRO A 227 27.33 -2.50 5.27
C PRO A 227 28.07 -3.77 5.71
N HIS A 228 29.40 -3.80 5.58
CA HIS A 228 30.25 -4.92 5.99
C HIS A 228 29.97 -5.43 7.42
N ARG A 229 29.60 -4.55 8.35
CA ARG A 229 29.20 -4.91 9.72
C ARG A 229 27.99 -5.86 9.81
N VAL A 230 27.20 -6.00 8.75
CA VAL A 230 26.06 -6.93 8.64
C VAL A 230 26.54 -8.34 8.32
N GLN A 231 27.69 -8.49 7.63
CA GLN A 231 28.25 -9.77 7.21
C GLN A 231 28.37 -10.76 8.37
N LYS A 232 28.89 -10.31 9.52
CA LYS A 232 29.00 -11.17 10.72
C LYS A 232 27.67 -11.77 11.20
N PHE A 233 26.54 -11.08 10.96
CA PHE A 233 25.22 -11.58 11.31
C PHE A 233 24.70 -12.56 10.25
N ILE A 234 25.01 -12.31 8.98
CA ILE A 234 24.76 -13.26 7.88
C ILE A 234 25.51 -14.56 8.15
N ASP A 235 26.81 -14.51 8.44
CA ASP A 235 27.64 -15.68 8.71
C ASP A 235 27.14 -16.45 9.92
N ARG A 236 26.83 -15.75 11.02
CA ARG A 236 26.30 -16.38 12.23
C ARG A 236 24.95 -17.06 11.97
N TRP A 237 24.06 -16.42 11.23
CA TRP A 237 22.79 -17.03 10.84
C TRP A 237 23.03 -18.26 9.96
N ARG A 238 23.73 -18.10 8.83
CA ARG A 238 23.96 -19.13 7.81
C ARG A 238 24.70 -20.34 8.36
N ASN A 239 25.78 -20.13 9.11
CA ASN A 239 26.72 -21.18 9.48
C ASN A 239 26.39 -21.85 10.81
N VAL A 240 25.59 -21.21 11.67
CA VAL A 240 25.27 -21.71 13.02
C VAL A 240 23.79 -21.97 13.19
N HIS A 241 22.95 -20.93 13.15
CA HIS A 241 21.55 -21.04 13.56
C HIS A 241 20.66 -21.68 12.48
N ARG A 242 20.90 -21.37 11.22
CA ARG A 242 20.14 -21.91 10.08
C ARG A 242 20.33 -23.43 9.95
N LYS A 243 21.55 -23.93 10.22
CA LYS A 243 21.88 -25.37 10.18
C LYS A 243 21.14 -26.20 11.23
N ALA A 244 20.61 -25.58 12.28
CA ALA A 244 19.85 -26.26 13.32
C ALA A 244 18.36 -26.46 12.95
N LEU A 245 17.91 -25.91 11.82
CA LEU A 245 16.53 -26.07 11.36
C LEU A 245 16.35 -27.40 10.62
N PRO A 246 15.19 -28.07 10.75
CA PRO A 246 14.86 -29.25 9.95
C PRO A 246 14.91 -29.00 8.43
N THR A 247 14.73 -27.75 8.02
CA THR A 247 14.69 -27.28 6.62
C THR A 247 16.01 -26.61 6.20
N ALA A 248 17.12 -26.94 6.88
CA ALA A 248 18.44 -26.34 6.61
C ALA A 248 18.93 -26.56 5.17
N ASP A 249 18.46 -27.59 4.48
CA ASP A 249 18.85 -27.89 3.09
C ASP A 249 18.16 -27.00 2.05
N SER A 250 17.23 -26.13 2.46
CA SER A 250 16.59 -25.16 1.56
C SER A 250 17.63 -24.30 0.82
N GLU A 251 17.31 -23.86 -0.39
CA GLU A 251 18.11 -22.85 -1.10
C GLU A 251 17.89 -21.42 -0.57
N TYR A 252 16.77 -21.16 0.11
CA TYR A 252 16.41 -19.81 0.58
C TYR A 252 17.25 -19.38 1.79
N MET A 253 17.56 -18.09 1.88
CA MET A 253 18.31 -17.53 3.01
C MET A 253 17.56 -17.70 4.35
N PHE A 254 16.23 -17.60 4.33
CA PHE A 254 15.39 -17.61 5.52
C PHE A 254 14.36 -18.75 5.51
N PRO A 255 14.77 -19.99 5.79
CA PRO A 255 13.83 -21.07 6.06
C PRO A 255 13.22 -20.94 7.46
N THR A 256 12.18 -21.72 7.72
CA THR A 256 11.50 -21.86 9.01
C THR A 256 11.43 -23.33 9.40
N THR A 257 11.12 -23.63 10.67
CA THR A 257 11.02 -25.02 11.15
C THR A 257 10.09 -25.91 10.30
N HIS A 258 9.06 -25.32 9.67
CA HIS A 258 8.02 -26.05 8.94
C HIS A 258 7.94 -25.70 7.44
N SER A 259 8.80 -24.82 6.94
CA SER A 259 8.77 -24.39 5.55
C SER A 259 10.15 -23.97 5.10
N GLU A 260 10.51 -24.36 3.87
CA GLU A 260 11.75 -23.99 3.20
C GLU A 260 11.89 -22.48 2.98
N GLN A 261 10.78 -21.73 2.99
CA GLN A 261 10.79 -20.29 2.76
C GLN A 261 9.92 -19.54 3.78
N ILE A 262 10.45 -18.45 4.35
CA ILE A 262 9.66 -17.55 5.18
C ILE A 262 8.60 -16.81 4.34
N GLY A 263 7.37 -16.80 4.82
CA GLY A 263 6.31 -16.00 4.19
C GLY A 263 6.50 -14.48 4.42
N PRO A 264 6.21 -13.61 3.44
CA PRO A 264 6.30 -12.15 3.62
C PRO A 264 5.44 -11.62 4.78
N ALA A 265 4.29 -12.25 5.03
CA ALA A 265 3.42 -11.91 6.16
C ALA A 265 4.08 -12.18 7.52
N VAL A 266 4.92 -13.23 7.62
CA VAL A 266 5.68 -13.56 8.84
C VAL A 266 6.72 -12.50 9.14
N ILE A 267 7.42 -12.01 8.11
CA ILE A 267 8.35 -10.87 8.25
C ILE A 267 7.62 -9.65 8.79
N ASN A 268 6.45 -9.32 8.21
CA ASN A 268 5.69 -8.15 8.65
C ASN A 268 5.19 -8.29 10.09
N LYS A 269 4.65 -9.46 10.45
CA LYS A 269 4.20 -9.76 11.82
C LYS A 269 5.36 -9.67 12.82
N MET A 270 6.53 -10.16 12.44
CA MET A 270 7.74 -10.09 13.25
C MET A 270 8.19 -8.64 13.48
N VAL A 271 8.20 -7.79 12.44
CA VAL A 271 8.55 -6.37 12.56
C VAL A 271 7.55 -5.64 13.46
N LYS A 272 6.25 -5.87 13.28
CA LYS A 272 5.22 -5.31 14.17
C LYS A 272 5.47 -5.69 15.62
N LYS A 273 5.79 -6.97 15.87
CA LYS A 273 6.05 -7.46 17.23
C LYS A 273 7.33 -6.89 17.82
N ALA A 274 8.37 -6.70 17.02
CA ALA A 274 9.60 -6.06 17.47
C ALA A 274 9.36 -4.59 17.87
N ALA A 275 8.52 -3.87 17.11
CA ALA A 275 8.13 -2.50 17.43
C ALA A 275 7.27 -2.42 18.70
N GLU A 276 6.33 -3.35 18.89
CA GLU A 276 5.55 -3.48 20.14
C GLU A 276 6.47 -3.73 21.34
N ASN A 277 7.40 -4.68 21.24
CA ASN A 277 8.34 -5.00 22.31
C ASN A 277 9.33 -3.86 22.62
N ALA A 278 9.51 -2.93 21.68
CA ALA A 278 10.40 -1.77 21.84
C ALA A 278 9.64 -0.52 22.33
N ASP A 279 8.34 -0.62 22.60
CA ASP A 279 7.46 0.52 22.91
C ASP A 279 7.50 1.64 21.86
N LEU A 280 7.74 1.26 20.59
CA LEU A 280 7.78 2.20 19.46
C LEU A 280 6.52 2.12 18.60
N GLN A 281 5.72 1.06 18.73
CA GLN A 281 4.57 0.85 17.88
C GLN A 281 3.48 1.89 18.15
N ALA A 282 3.04 2.53 17.08
CA ALA A 282 1.84 3.34 17.05
C ALA A 282 0.78 2.68 16.17
N TYR A 283 -0.47 3.03 16.41
CA TYR A 283 -1.59 2.49 15.64
C TYR A 283 -2.47 3.65 15.20
N THR A 284 -2.90 3.60 13.95
CA THR A 284 -3.83 4.58 13.39
C THR A 284 -5.07 4.70 14.27
N THR A 285 -5.62 5.92 14.33
CA THR A 285 -6.90 6.18 15.02
C THR A 285 -8.05 5.48 14.30
N ARG A 286 -7.97 5.37 12.98
CA ARG A 286 -8.97 4.70 12.14
C ARG A 286 -8.80 3.19 12.14
N GLU A 287 -9.92 2.48 12.24
CA GLU A 287 -10.01 1.04 12.06
C GLU A 287 -10.37 0.72 10.61
N VAL A 288 -9.72 -0.30 10.06
CA VAL A 288 -10.08 -0.92 8.78
C VAL A 288 -10.44 -2.36 9.09
N ASP A 289 -11.63 -2.80 8.71
CA ASP A 289 -12.17 -4.13 9.01
C ASP A 289 -12.18 -4.46 10.52
N GLY A 290 -12.48 -3.46 11.36
CA GLY A 290 -12.46 -3.58 12.82
C GLY A 290 -11.06 -3.72 13.43
N GLN A 291 -10.00 -3.36 12.69
CA GLN A 291 -8.62 -3.41 13.16
C GLN A 291 -7.87 -2.10 12.92
N ARG A 292 -7.26 -1.57 13.99
CA ARG A 292 -6.32 -0.45 13.89
C ARG A 292 -5.06 -0.87 13.15
N GLN A 293 -4.58 -0.01 12.26
CA GLN A 293 -3.42 -0.30 11.45
C GLN A 293 -2.14 0.08 12.19
N ALA A 294 -1.19 -0.85 12.26
CA ALA A 294 0.12 -0.59 12.86
C ALA A 294 0.94 0.31 11.94
N GLU A 295 1.54 1.36 12.50
CA GLU A 295 2.35 2.33 11.75
C GLU A 295 3.74 1.78 11.41
N ILE A 296 4.34 1.00 12.33
CA ILE A 296 5.63 0.36 12.11
C ILE A 296 5.45 -1.02 11.51
N THR A 297 5.84 -1.14 10.25
CA THR A 297 5.79 -2.35 9.42
C THR A 297 7.09 -2.54 8.64
N ALA A 298 7.19 -3.62 7.86
CA ALA A 298 8.34 -3.82 6.99
C ALA A 298 8.47 -2.73 5.90
N HIS A 299 7.37 -2.10 5.49
CA HIS A 299 7.41 -0.98 4.55
C HIS A 299 7.96 0.29 5.20
N THR A 300 7.69 0.50 6.49
CA THR A 300 8.26 1.59 7.30
C THR A 300 9.79 1.50 7.32
N LEU A 301 10.36 0.30 7.47
CA LEU A 301 11.83 0.11 7.40
C LEU A 301 12.42 0.45 6.04
N ARG A 302 11.71 0.13 4.94
CA ARG A 302 12.12 0.52 3.58
C ARG A 302 12.05 2.03 3.39
N HIS A 303 11.01 2.68 3.91
CA HIS A 303 10.92 4.13 3.86
C HIS A 303 12.03 4.78 4.71
N SER A 304 12.31 4.22 5.89
CA SER A 304 13.41 4.65 6.76
C SER A 304 14.77 4.54 6.07
N TYR A 305 14.99 3.52 5.24
CA TYR A 305 16.18 3.43 4.38
C TYR A 305 16.26 4.62 3.40
N ALA A 306 15.16 4.91 2.71
CA ALA A 306 15.11 6.02 1.75
C ALA A 306 15.44 7.36 2.43
N MET A 307 14.82 7.61 3.59
CA MET A 307 15.05 8.83 4.37
C MET A 307 16.47 8.89 4.94
N ASP A 308 17.00 7.80 5.48
CA ASP A 308 18.40 7.75 5.94
C ASP A 308 19.38 8.07 4.80
N ARG A 309 19.14 7.61 3.57
CA ARG A 309 19.99 7.95 2.42
C ARG A 309 19.84 9.40 1.98
N LEU A 310 18.62 9.93 2.01
CA LEU A 310 18.34 11.32 1.69
C LEU A 310 19.00 12.27 2.71
N ASP A 311 18.85 11.99 4.01
CA ASP A 311 19.48 12.73 5.12
C ASP A 311 21.02 12.77 4.97
N ASN A 312 21.61 11.69 4.43
CA ASN A 312 23.04 11.57 4.15
C ASN A 312 23.46 12.16 2.78
N GLY A 313 22.58 12.91 2.11
CA GLY A 313 22.89 13.69 0.90
C GLY A 313 22.86 12.90 -0.40
N MET A 314 22.26 11.70 -0.44
CA MET A 314 22.06 10.96 -1.67
C MET A 314 20.94 11.61 -2.50
N ASP A 315 21.16 11.71 -3.82
CA ASP A 315 20.13 12.22 -4.71
C ASP A 315 18.90 11.30 -4.76
N ILE A 316 17.72 11.90 -4.84
CA ILE A 316 16.43 11.22 -4.91
C ILE A 316 16.36 10.22 -6.06
N ARG A 317 16.93 10.52 -7.23
CA ARG A 317 16.91 9.61 -8.38
C ARG A 317 17.73 8.37 -8.10
N THR A 318 18.91 8.54 -7.49
CA THR A 318 19.75 7.41 -7.05
C THR A 318 19.03 6.55 -6.01
N ILE A 319 18.31 7.16 -5.05
CA ILE A 319 17.52 6.41 -4.08
C ILE A 319 16.40 5.61 -4.79
N GLN A 320 15.74 6.19 -5.78
CA GLN A 320 14.69 5.51 -6.54
C GLN A 320 15.19 4.32 -7.36
N GLU A 321 16.34 4.48 -8.01
CA GLU A 321 17.02 3.39 -8.72
C GLU A 321 17.36 2.26 -7.75
N LEU A 322 17.96 2.59 -6.59
CA LEU A 322 18.26 1.61 -5.54
C LEU A 322 17.00 0.94 -5.01
N LEU A 323 15.86 1.62 -4.95
CA LEU A 323 14.59 1.05 -4.52
C LEU A 323 13.90 0.23 -5.62
N GLY A 324 14.23 0.41 -6.90
CA GLY A 324 13.63 -0.34 -8.01
C GLY A 324 12.22 0.15 -8.38
N HIS A 325 11.99 1.46 -8.38
CA HIS A 325 10.70 2.03 -8.80
C HIS A 325 10.69 2.20 -10.33
N SER A 326 9.86 1.39 -11.01
CA SER A 326 9.69 1.41 -12.48
C SER A 326 8.76 2.53 -12.98
N LYS A 327 8.00 3.19 -12.09
CA LYS A 327 7.11 4.32 -12.39
C LYS A 327 7.28 5.47 -11.40
N LEU A 328 7.24 6.69 -11.92
CA LEU A 328 7.53 7.98 -11.27
C LEU A 328 6.51 8.45 -10.21
N GLU A 329 5.45 7.70 -9.93
CA GLU A 329 4.27 8.17 -9.17
C GLU A 329 4.45 8.33 -7.65
N THR A 330 5.64 8.06 -7.09
CA THR A 330 5.93 8.36 -5.67
C THR A 330 6.98 9.46 -5.48
N THR A 331 7.43 10.10 -6.57
CA THR A 331 8.53 11.09 -6.56
C THR A 331 8.11 12.45 -6.01
N GLU A 332 6.86 12.88 -6.22
CA GLU A 332 6.39 14.21 -5.81
C GLU A 332 6.49 14.43 -4.30
N VAL A 333 6.19 13.39 -3.52
CA VAL A 333 6.34 13.39 -2.05
C VAL A 333 7.79 13.62 -1.63
N TYR A 334 8.75 12.98 -2.29
CA TYR A 334 10.16 13.11 -1.94
C TYR A 334 10.79 14.41 -2.47
N LEU A 335 10.25 14.99 -3.54
CA LEU A 335 10.68 16.29 -4.10
C LEU A 335 10.30 17.47 -3.20
N ASP A 336 9.11 17.42 -2.58
CA ASP A 336 8.70 18.44 -1.60
C ASP A 336 9.64 18.43 -0.38
N MET A 337 10.08 17.24 0.05
CA MET A 337 11.00 17.09 1.19
C MET A 337 12.42 17.61 0.89
N GLN A 338 12.94 17.45 -0.33
CA GLN A 338 14.22 18.05 -0.72
C GLN A 338 14.19 19.59 -0.66
N ASN A 339 13.06 20.20 -1.06
CA ASN A 339 12.91 21.65 -1.00
C ASN A 339 12.82 22.15 0.44
N ASP A 340 12.09 21.44 1.31
CA ASP A 340 11.95 21.81 2.72
C ASP A 340 13.27 21.66 3.50
N ASP A 341 14.03 20.58 3.29
CA ASP A 341 15.35 20.40 3.91
C ASP A 341 16.39 21.43 3.42
N ALA A 342 16.32 21.82 2.14
CA ALA A 342 17.16 22.89 1.59
C ALA A 342 16.79 24.25 2.21
N ILE A 343 15.50 24.51 2.43
CA ILE A 343 15.00 25.72 3.08
C ILE A 343 15.40 25.75 4.56
N ASP A 344 15.34 24.63 5.29
CA ASP A 344 15.71 24.59 6.70
C ASP A 344 17.23 24.61 6.93
N LYS A 345 18.03 24.05 6.01
CA LYS A 345 19.48 24.30 5.95
C LYS A 345 19.79 25.77 5.62
N ALA A 346 19.03 26.41 4.73
CA ALA A 346 19.22 27.82 4.40
C ALA A 346 18.83 28.74 5.58
N LYS A 347 17.78 28.41 6.34
CA LYS A 347 17.37 29.14 7.55
C LYS A 347 18.38 28.98 8.69
N SER A 348 18.93 27.78 8.89
CA SER A 348 19.95 27.54 9.93
C SER A 348 21.32 28.11 9.57
N ALA A 349 21.66 28.27 8.29
CA ALA A 349 22.85 28.97 7.81
C ALA A 349 22.69 30.51 7.78
N GLY A 350 21.47 31.02 7.95
CA GLY A 350 21.09 32.42 7.77
C GLY A 350 20.93 33.23 9.06
N THR A 351 21.80 33.07 10.06
CA THR A 351 21.94 34.07 11.13
C THR A 351 23.40 34.12 11.61
N THR A 352 24.26 34.67 10.75
CA THR A 352 25.48 35.33 11.22
C THR A 352 25.59 36.62 10.42
N ARG A 353 24.90 37.66 10.91
CA ARG A 353 25.18 39.06 10.55
C ARG A 353 26.13 39.60 11.63
N LEU A 354 27.34 39.92 11.15
CA LEU A 354 28.48 40.58 11.79
C LEU A 354 29.18 39.80 12.92
#